data_AF-A0A966WSN2-F1
#
_entry.id   AF-A0A966WSN2-F1
#
_cell.length_a   1.000
_cell.length_b   1.000
_cell.length_c   1.000
_cell.angle_alpha   90.00
_cell.angle_beta   90.00
_cell.angle_gamma   90.00
#
_symmetry.space_group_name_H-M   'P 1'
#
loop_
_entity.id
_entity.type
_entity.pdbx_description
1 polymer ?
#
loop_
_entity_poly.entity_id
_entity_poly.type
_entity_poly.pdbx_seq_one_letter_code
_entity_poly.pdbx_strand_id
1 'polypeptide(L)'
;SGSSYVVFGKASGFTAAINLASLDGTSGFRLDGVGAGDSSGNSVAAAGDVNGDGFADLIVASSGADPNSTNGAGSSYIIFGKPGVFAAAINLSSLDGGTGFRLDGVATFDGSGNSVAAAGDVNGEHKRRLQLRVFQPCLRRRHLSRHHPGRPPERHLSWRYHQRLFWQ
;
A
#
# COMPACT_ATOMS: atom_id res chain seq x y z
N SER A 1 11.52 24.68 7.43
CA SER A 1 11.10 23.49 6.70
C SER A 1 9.60 23.35 6.86
N GLY A 2 8.90 22.75 5.89
CA GLY A 2 7.51 22.34 6.07
C GLY A 2 7.44 20.93 6.65
N SER A 3 6.33 20.62 7.32
CA SER A 3 6.01 19.23 7.68
C SER A 3 4.70 18.83 7.01
N SER A 4 4.67 17.62 6.47
CA SER A 4 3.44 16.97 5.99
C SER A 4 2.96 15.96 7.02
N TYR A 5 1.67 15.65 7.02
CA TYR A 5 1.09 14.71 7.97
C TYR A 5 0.24 13.69 7.22
N VAL A 6 0.41 12.42 7.58
CA VAL A 6 -0.42 11.31 7.10
C VAL A 6 -1.31 10.88 8.25
N VAL A 7 -2.62 10.80 8.00
CA VAL A 7 -3.60 10.30 8.96
C VAL A 7 -4.23 9.05 8.38
N PHE A 8 -4.24 7.95 9.13
CA PHE A 8 -4.78 6.69 8.67
C PHE A 8 -6.30 6.65 8.83
N GLY A 9 -6.98 6.19 7.77
CA GLY A 9 -8.41 5.89 7.78
C GLY A 9 -8.78 4.88 8.88
N LYS A 10 -9.89 5.10 9.58
CA LYS A 10 -10.45 4.12 10.51
C LYS A 10 -11.98 4.02 10.40
N ALA A 11 -12.50 2.80 10.52
CA ALA A 11 -13.93 2.51 10.39
C ALA A 11 -14.79 3.10 11.52
N SER A 12 -14.21 3.36 12.69
CA SER A 12 -14.89 3.99 13.82
C SER A 12 -15.16 5.50 13.62
N GLY A 13 -14.77 6.07 12.48
CA GLY A 13 -14.94 7.49 12.17
C GLY A 13 -13.89 8.37 12.85
N PHE A 14 -14.00 9.69 12.65
CA PHE A 14 -13.07 10.69 13.21
C PHE A 14 -13.82 11.71 14.05
N THR A 15 -13.10 12.33 14.99
CA THR A 15 -13.53 13.58 15.62
C THR A 15 -13.46 14.72 14.60
N ALA A 16 -14.21 15.80 14.85
CA ALA A 16 -14.24 16.96 13.95
C ALA A 16 -12.87 17.65 13.81
N ALA A 17 -11.98 17.50 14.80
CA ALA A 17 -10.61 17.96 14.77
C ALA A 17 -9.66 16.85 15.26
N ILE A 18 -8.49 16.75 14.64
CA ILE A 18 -7.42 15.84 15.02
C ILE A 18 -6.21 16.68 15.45
N ASN A 19 -5.65 16.36 16.62
CA ASN A 19 -4.39 16.97 17.04
C ASN A 19 -3.23 16.28 16.32
N LEU A 20 -2.58 16.97 15.39
CA LEU A 20 -1.45 16.40 14.63
C LEU A 20 -0.22 16.08 15.49
N ALA A 21 -0.11 16.67 16.69
CA ALA A 21 0.94 16.34 17.64
C ALA A 21 0.72 15.01 18.36
N SER A 22 -0.49 14.43 18.30
CA SER A 22 -0.80 13.13 18.91
C SER A 22 -0.58 11.95 17.97
N LEU A 23 -0.10 12.19 16.74
CA LEU A 23 0.22 11.11 15.81
C LEU A 23 1.47 10.36 16.28
N ASP A 24 1.33 9.05 16.40
CA ASP A 24 2.29 8.16 17.06
C ASP A 24 2.79 7.02 16.15
N GLY A 25 2.40 7.05 14.88
CA GLY A 25 2.66 6.00 13.90
C GLY A 25 1.59 4.91 13.82
N THR A 26 0.65 4.85 14.77
CA THR A 26 -0.47 3.89 14.76
C THR A 26 -1.72 4.48 14.11
N SER A 27 -1.92 5.79 14.29
CA SER A 27 -3.06 6.55 13.76
C SER A 27 -2.68 7.47 12.59
N GLY A 28 -1.39 7.54 12.29
CA GLY A 28 -0.79 8.45 11.33
C GLY A 28 0.61 8.84 11.79
N PHE A 29 1.31 9.64 10.99
CA PHE A 29 2.66 10.09 11.28
C PHE A 29 2.96 11.43 10.61
N ARG A 30 4.05 12.07 11.06
CA ARG A 30 4.59 13.31 10.48
C ARG A 30 5.76 13.01 9.54
N LEU A 31 5.83 13.76 8.45
CA LEU A 31 6.96 13.82 7.54
C LEU A 31 7.65 15.17 7.73
N ASP A 32 8.87 15.15 8.24
CA ASP A 32 9.67 16.36 8.47
C ASP A 32 10.51 16.68 7.23
N GLY A 33 10.27 17.85 6.64
CA GLY A 33 11.03 18.29 5.46
C GLY A 33 12.49 18.60 5.78
N VAL A 34 13.33 18.60 4.74
CA VAL A 34 14.79 18.64 4.88
C VAL A 34 15.31 20.03 5.29
N GLY A 35 15.03 21.07 4.49
CA GLY A 35 15.60 22.41 4.64
C GLY A 35 14.57 23.49 4.94
N ALA A 36 15.05 24.63 5.45
CA ALA A 36 14.22 25.81 5.62
C ALA A 36 13.96 26.50 4.28
N GLY A 37 12.68 26.74 3.96
CA GLY A 37 12.27 27.32 2.68
C GLY A 37 11.85 26.30 1.63
N ASP A 38 12.19 25.02 1.80
CA ASP A 38 11.96 23.97 0.78
C ASP A 38 10.49 23.73 0.41
N SER A 39 9.55 24.24 1.23
CA SER A 39 8.11 24.12 1.01
C SER A 39 7.62 22.67 0.92
N SER A 40 8.17 21.78 1.76
CA SER A 40 7.76 20.39 1.85
C SER A 40 6.25 20.28 2.12
N GLY A 41 5.57 19.46 1.32
CA GLY A 41 4.12 19.32 1.36
C GLY A 41 3.36 20.29 0.46
N ASN A 42 4.06 21.05 -0.41
CA ASN A 42 3.40 21.94 -1.37
C ASN A 42 2.46 21.17 -2.32
N SER A 43 2.82 19.94 -2.67
CA SER A 43 1.97 19.02 -3.41
C SER A 43 2.13 17.60 -2.87
N VAL A 44 1.03 16.86 -2.79
CA VAL A 44 0.99 15.47 -2.32
C VAL A 44 0.04 14.66 -3.18
N ALA A 45 0.38 13.40 -3.44
CA ALA A 45 -0.49 12.46 -4.16
C ALA A 45 -0.21 11.02 -3.73
N ALA A 46 -1.18 10.13 -3.97
CA ALA A 46 -0.92 8.69 -3.94
C ALA A 46 0.03 8.33 -5.08
N ALA A 47 1.07 7.54 -4.81
CA ALA A 47 2.03 7.10 -5.80
C ALA A 47 1.67 5.72 -6.40
N GLY A 48 0.66 5.04 -5.87
CA GLY A 48 0.44 3.62 -6.14
C GLY A 48 1.40 2.77 -5.31
N ASP A 49 1.60 1.51 -5.65
CA ASP A 49 2.54 0.62 -4.97
C ASP A 49 3.80 0.52 -5.85
N VAL A 50 4.78 1.38 -5.57
CA VAL A 50 6.00 1.61 -6.37
C VAL A 50 7.04 0.52 -6.12
N ASN A 51 7.05 -0.07 -4.92
CA ASN A 51 8.02 -1.10 -4.54
C ASN A 51 7.47 -2.55 -4.72
N GLY A 52 6.19 -2.70 -5.05
CA GLY A 52 5.54 -3.98 -5.33
C GLY A 52 5.25 -4.83 -4.09
N ASP A 53 5.14 -4.21 -2.91
CA ASP A 53 4.92 -4.92 -1.64
C ASP A 53 3.43 -5.11 -1.29
N GLY A 54 2.54 -4.57 -2.13
CA GLY A 54 1.09 -4.64 -1.98
C GLY A 54 0.48 -3.49 -1.17
N PHE A 55 1.27 -2.50 -0.74
CA PHE A 55 0.81 -1.32 0.00
C PHE A 55 0.95 -0.06 -0.86
N ALA A 56 0.00 0.87 -0.71
CA ALA A 56 0.07 2.13 -1.44
C ALA A 56 1.09 3.08 -0.81
N ASP A 57 1.92 3.65 -1.66
CA ASP A 57 2.96 4.64 -1.38
C ASP A 57 2.44 6.06 -1.57
N LEU A 58 3.20 7.00 -1.01
CA LEU A 58 2.91 8.43 -1.04
C LEU A 58 4.03 9.18 -1.75
N ILE A 59 3.67 10.13 -2.61
CA ILE A 59 4.61 11.15 -3.08
C ILE A 59 4.36 12.48 -2.36
N VAL A 60 5.42 13.09 -1.85
CA VAL A 60 5.42 14.42 -1.23
C VAL A 60 6.42 15.30 -1.95
N ALA A 61 5.99 16.48 -2.37
CA ALA A 61 6.82 17.39 -3.11
C ALA A 61 7.29 18.59 -2.29
N SER A 62 8.47 19.09 -2.65
CA SER A 62 9.17 20.20 -2.02
C SER A 62 9.81 21.06 -3.11
N SER A 63 9.00 21.91 -3.74
CA SER A 63 9.39 22.68 -4.93
C SER A 63 10.50 23.72 -4.69
N GLY A 64 10.70 24.14 -3.44
CA GLY A 64 11.76 25.07 -3.05
C GLY A 64 13.06 24.39 -2.62
N ALA A 65 13.17 23.07 -2.74
CA ALA A 65 14.39 22.37 -2.33
C ALA A 65 15.54 22.63 -3.32
N ASP A 66 16.77 22.64 -2.79
CA ASP A 66 18.01 22.87 -3.54
C ASP A 66 18.90 21.62 -3.58
N PRO A 67 18.45 20.49 -4.18
CA PRO A 67 19.22 19.26 -4.20
C PRO A 67 20.55 19.45 -4.93
N ASN A 68 21.62 18.84 -4.40
CA ASN A 68 22.97 18.90 -4.96
C ASN A 68 23.46 20.34 -5.21
N SER A 69 23.03 21.29 -4.37
CA SER A 69 23.30 22.73 -4.50
C SER A 69 22.73 23.37 -5.77
N THR A 70 21.68 22.77 -6.34
CA THR A 70 20.99 23.28 -7.53
C THR A 70 19.80 24.12 -7.12
N ASN A 71 19.97 25.44 -7.15
CA ASN A 71 18.98 26.37 -6.62
C ASN A 71 17.61 26.27 -7.34
N GLY A 72 16.54 26.12 -6.56
CA GLY A 72 15.16 26.02 -7.04
C GLY A 72 14.88 24.80 -7.92
N ALA A 73 15.75 23.78 -7.91
CA ALA A 73 15.52 22.59 -8.71
C ALA A 73 14.29 21.81 -8.22
N GLY A 74 14.03 21.86 -6.91
CA GLY A 74 12.95 21.14 -6.26
C GLY A 74 13.28 19.66 -6.06
N SER A 75 12.67 19.05 -5.05
CA SER A 75 12.75 17.61 -4.79
C SER A 75 11.36 17.05 -4.55
N SER A 76 11.14 15.81 -4.96
CA SER A 76 10.00 15.00 -4.53
C SER A 76 10.48 13.76 -3.78
N TYR A 77 9.65 13.25 -2.89
CA TYR A 77 9.98 12.14 -2.02
C TYR A 77 8.90 11.07 -2.17
N ILE A 78 9.30 9.83 -2.46
CA ILE A 78 8.44 8.66 -2.37
C ILE A 78 8.63 8.06 -1.00
N ILE A 79 7.53 7.85 -0.27
CA ILE A 79 7.50 7.20 1.03
C ILE A 79 6.76 5.89 0.85
N PHE A 80 7.41 4.77 1.19
CA PHE A 80 6.80 3.46 1.03
C PHE A 80 5.75 3.18 2.11
N GLY A 81 4.59 2.73 1.65
CA GLY A 81 3.57 2.12 2.48
C GLY A 81 4.09 0.80 3.04
N LYS A 82 3.52 0.37 4.17
CA LYS A 82 3.84 -0.93 4.78
C LYS A 82 2.76 -1.32 5.78
N PRO A 83 2.68 -2.59 6.19
CA PRO A 83 1.78 -2.97 7.27
C PRO A 83 2.30 -2.49 8.63
N GLY A 84 1.40 -2.45 9.60
CA GLY A 84 1.72 -2.18 11.00
C GLY A 84 2.00 -0.71 11.29
N VAL A 85 2.87 -0.47 12.26
CA VAL A 85 3.09 0.85 12.88
C VAL A 85 4.25 1.57 12.20
N PHE A 86 4.07 2.86 11.92
CA PHE A 86 5.13 3.74 11.41
C PHE A 86 5.90 4.39 12.56
N ALA A 87 7.03 5.03 12.27
CA ALA A 87 7.58 5.98 13.24
C ALA A 87 6.62 7.18 13.34
N ALA A 88 6.47 7.75 14.54
CA ALA A 88 5.64 8.95 14.74
C ALA A 88 6.10 10.14 13.87
N ALA A 89 7.40 10.20 13.58
CA ALA A 89 8.01 11.16 12.67
C ALA A 89 9.05 10.46 11.80
N ILE A 90 9.05 10.78 10.51
CA ILE A 90 10.05 10.35 9.53
C ILE A 90 10.69 11.61 8.95
N ASN A 91 12.02 11.68 9.00
CA ASN A 91 12.75 12.77 8.38
C ASN A 91 12.98 12.45 6.89
N LEU A 92 12.58 13.34 5.99
CA LEU A 92 12.74 13.12 4.56
C LEU A 92 14.22 13.05 4.13
N SER A 93 15.15 13.55 4.94
CA SER A 93 16.58 13.42 4.69
C SER A 93 17.15 12.04 5.03
N SER A 94 16.42 11.23 5.79
CA SER A 94 16.87 9.90 6.23
C SER A 94 16.29 8.74 5.41
N LEU A 95 15.65 9.03 4.27
CA LEU A 95 15.17 7.99 3.36
C LEU A 95 16.36 7.22 2.77
N ASP A 96 16.28 5.90 2.80
CA ASP A 96 17.40 4.98 2.58
C ASP A 96 17.17 3.96 1.45
N GLY A 97 16.08 4.10 0.71
CA GLY A 97 15.63 3.14 -0.29
C GLY A 97 14.82 1.96 0.27
N GLY A 98 14.80 1.76 1.58
CA GLY A 98 13.93 0.78 2.26
C GLY A 98 12.64 1.41 2.80
N THR A 99 12.70 2.68 3.19
CA THR A 99 11.56 3.47 3.67
C THR A 99 10.99 4.43 2.62
N GLY A 100 11.70 4.58 1.51
CA GLY A 100 11.39 5.53 0.45
C GLY A 100 12.65 6.05 -0.22
N PHE A 101 12.50 6.97 -1.17
CA PHE A 101 13.61 7.58 -1.88
C PHE A 101 13.26 9.00 -2.35
N ARG A 102 14.30 9.74 -2.77
CA ARG A 102 14.20 11.11 -3.26
C ARG A 102 14.36 11.18 -4.77
N LEU A 103 13.59 12.06 -5.40
CA LEU A 103 13.65 12.45 -6.80
C LEU A 103 14.12 13.91 -6.84
N ASP A 104 15.29 14.15 -7.44
CA ASP A 104 15.90 15.48 -7.51
C ASP A 104 15.60 16.13 -8.87
N GLY A 105 15.19 17.41 -8.83
CA GLY A 105 15.19 18.24 -10.01
C GLY A 105 16.61 18.38 -10.57
N VAL A 106 16.71 18.45 -11.89
CA VAL A 106 18.00 18.30 -12.58
C VAL A 106 18.62 19.63 -13.01
N ALA A 107 17.86 20.73 -12.96
CA ALA A 107 18.30 22.05 -13.39
C ALA A 107 17.87 23.13 -12.39
N THR A 108 18.59 24.26 -12.42
CA THR A 108 18.23 25.43 -11.63
C THR A 108 16.84 25.93 -12.03
N PHE A 109 15.98 26.17 -11.04
CA PHE A 109 14.59 26.61 -11.26
C PHE A 109 13.73 25.64 -12.10
N ASP A 110 14.12 24.37 -12.21
CA ASP A 110 13.31 23.32 -12.85
C ASP A 110 11.93 23.20 -12.16
N GLY A 111 11.88 23.46 -10.86
CA GLY A 111 10.63 23.44 -10.10
C GLY A 111 10.02 22.05 -10.03
N SER A 112 10.86 21.01 -10.05
CA SER A 112 10.43 19.63 -9.86
C SER A 112 9.64 19.53 -8.55
N GLY A 113 8.46 18.92 -8.61
CA GLY A 113 7.55 18.84 -7.47
C GLY A 113 6.61 20.04 -7.27
N ASN A 114 6.50 20.98 -8.22
CA ASN A 114 5.43 21.99 -8.18
C ASN A 114 4.01 21.37 -8.21
N SER A 115 3.85 20.24 -8.89
CA SER A 115 2.62 19.44 -8.83
C SER A 115 2.94 17.97 -9.00
N VAL A 116 2.31 17.11 -8.20
CA VAL A 116 2.40 15.66 -8.35
C VAL A 116 1.01 15.06 -8.49
N ALA A 117 0.88 14.05 -9.34
CA ALA A 117 -0.35 13.29 -9.55
C ALA A 117 0.00 11.82 -9.80
N ALA A 118 -0.91 10.91 -9.42
CA ALA A 118 -0.76 9.50 -9.72
C ALA A 118 -0.83 9.26 -11.23
N ALA A 119 0.17 8.57 -11.80
CA ALA A 119 0.13 8.12 -13.20
C ALA A 119 -0.50 6.73 -13.37
N GLY A 120 -0.70 6.01 -12.27
CA GLY A 120 -1.03 4.58 -12.28
C GLY A 120 0.19 3.72 -12.58
N ASP A 121 -0.05 2.43 -12.81
CA ASP A 121 0.99 1.50 -13.26
C ASP A 121 1.26 1.75 -14.76
N VAL A 122 2.46 2.22 -15.08
CA VAL A 122 2.87 2.61 -16.44
C VAL A 122 3.65 1.52 -17.18
N ASN A 123 4.26 0.59 -16.44
CA ASN A 123 5.13 -0.47 -16.97
C ASN A 123 4.52 -1.88 -16.83
N GLY A 124 3.35 -2.02 -16.19
CA GLY A 124 2.47 -3.19 -16.28
C GLY A 124 2.90 -4.37 -15.41
N GLU A 125 3.72 -4.15 -14.39
CA GLU A 125 4.21 -5.15 -13.45
C GLU A 125 3.20 -5.50 -12.36
N HIS A 126 2.17 -4.68 -12.13
CA HIS A 126 1.16 -4.91 -11.08
C HIS A 126 0.16 -5.99 -11.51
N LYS A 127 0.66 -7.22 -11.69
CA LYS A 127 -0.17 -8.40 -11.96
C LYS A 127 -0.95 -8.76 -10.72
N ARG A 128 -2.20 -8.32 -10.64
CA ARG A 128 -3.20 -8.94 -9.75
C ARG A 128 -3.28 -10.43 -10.12
N ARG A 129 -2.77 -11.31 -9.24
CA ARG A 129 -2.96 -12.77 -9.40
C ARG A 129 -4.45 -13.09 -9.29
N LEU A 130 -5.08 -13.31 -10.43
CA LEU A 130 -6.44 -13.86 -10.49
C LEU A 130 -6.37 -15.32 -9.99
N GLN A 131 -6.87 -15.60 -8.78
CA GLN A 131 -7.04 -16.99 -8.32
C GLN A 131 -8.28 -17.59 -9.00
N LEU A 132 -8.07 -18.41 -10.03
CA LEU A 132 -9.13 -19.22 -10.62
C LEU A 132 -9.42 -20.42 -9.70
N ARG A 133 -10.56 -20.42 -9.00
CA ARG A 133 -11.03 -21.58 -8.24
C ARG A 133 -11.69 -22.58 -9.19
N VAL A 134 -10.98 -23.64 -9.58
CA VAL A 134 -11.58 -24.77 -10.31
C VAL A 134 -12.13 -25.76 -9.28
N PHE A 135 -13.46 -25.91 -9.23
CA PHE A 135 -14.12 -26.95 -8.45
C PHE A 135 -14.13 -28.26 -9.24
N GLN A 136 -13.34 -29.26 -8.80
CA GLN A 136 -13.51 -30.62 -9.29
C GLN A 136 -14.44 -31.42 -8.34
N PRO A 137 -15.64 -31.83 -8.77
CA PRO A 137 -16.45 -32.75 -7.99
C PRO A 137 -15.84 -34.16 -8.05
N CYS A 138 -15.44 -34.69 -6.90
CA CYS A 138 -14.98 -36.09 -6.78
C CYS A 138 -16.19 -37.01 -6.58
N LEU A 139 -16.54 -37.83 -7.58
CA LEU A 139 -17.49 -38.94 -7.39
C LEU A 139 -16.78 -40.10 -6.68
N ARG A 140 -17.19 -40.44 -5.45
CA ARG A 140 -16.78 -41.69 -4.80
C ARG A 140 -17.86 -42.75 -5.01
N ARG A 141 -17.60 -43.75 -5.87
CA ARG A 141 -18.41 -44.99 -5.95
C ARG A 141 -18.25 -45.77 -4.63
N ARG A 142 -19.33 -46.00 -3.87
CA ARG A 142 -19.33 -47.00 -2.80
C ARG A 142 -19.60 -48.38 -3.40
N HIS A 143 -18.75 -49.35 -3.06
CA HIS A 143 -19.01 -50.77 -3.27
C HIS A 143 -20.17 -51.19 -2.35
N LEU A 144 -21.25 -51.73 -2.91
CA LEU A 144 -22.37 -52.30 -2.16
C LEU A 144 -21.98 -53.71 -1.70
N SER A 145 -22.01 -53.97 -0.39
CA SER A 145 -21.98 -55.33 0.17
C SER A 145 -23.41 -55.77 0.51
N ARG A 146 -23.81 -56.86 -0.17
CA ARG A 146 -24.89 -57.85 0.06
C ARG A 146 -26.20 -57.43 0.74
N HIS A 147 -27.30 -57.67 0.02
CA HIS A 147 -28.69 -57.39 0.36
C HIS A 147 -29.35 -58.54 1.14
N HIS A 148 -30.10 -58.23 2.20
CA HIS A 148 -31.25 -59.03 2.67
C HIS A 148 -32.55 -58.54 1.99
N PRO A 149 -33.51 -59.42 1.67
CA PRO A 149 -34.75 -59.04 0.99
C PRO A 149 -35.79 -58.45 1.97
N GLY A 150 -36.41 -57.31 1.61
CA GLY A 150 -37.66 -56.86 2.26
C GLY A 150 -37.78 -55.40 2.72
N ARG A 151 -36.81 -54.50 2.48
CA ARG A 151 -36.99 -53.05 2.75
C ARG A 151 -36.55 -52.19 1.56
N PRO A 152 -37.31 -51.13 1.20
CA PRO A 152 -36.87 -50.15 0.21
C PRO A 152 -35.66 -49.36 0.76
N PRO A 153 -34.64 -49.07 -0.05
CA PRO A 153 -33.46 -48.35 0.41
C PRO A 153 -33.74 -46.84 0.53
N GLU A 154 -33.65 -46.28 1.74
CA GLU A 154 -33.50 -44.84 1.93
C GLU A 154 -32.09 -44.39 1.50
N ARG A 155 -32.02 -43.47 0.54
CA ARG A 155 -30.77 -42.89 0.06
C ARG A 155 -30.51 -41.55 0.73
N HIS A 156 -29.78 -41.54 1.83
CA HIS A 156 -29.20 -40.31 2.36
C HIS A 156 -27.85 -40.01 1.69
N LEU A 157 -27.85 -39.03 0.77
CA LEU A 157 -26.63 -38.44 0.21
C LEU A 157 -26.03 -37.48 1.22
N SER A 158 -24.91 -37.86 1.84
CA SER A 158 -24.10 -36.96 2.67
C SER A 158 -22.96 -36.40 1.82
N TRP A 159 -22.99 -35.10 1.57
CA TRP A 159 -21.89 -34.35 0.99
C TRP A 159 -20.84 -34.09 2.08
N ARG A 160 -19.58 -34.45 1.83
CA ARG A 160 -18.45 -33.94 2.61
C ARG A 160 -17.52 -33.19 1.69
N TYR A 161 -17.44 -31.88 1.90
CA TYR A 161 -16.52 -30.99 1.22
C TYR A 161 -15.16 -31.06 1.91
N HIS A 162 -14.11 -31.44 1.18
CA HIS A 162 -12.75 -31.28 1.67
C HIS A 162 -12.08 -30.18 0.86
N GLN A 163 -11.76 -29.07 1.54
CA GLN A 163 -10.89 -28.04 0.97
C GLN A 163 -9.45 -28.57 1.03
N ARG A 164 -8.74 -28.51 -0.09
CA ARG A 164 -7.27 -28.59 -0.12
C ARG A 164 -6.77 -27.33 -0.79
N LEU A 165 -6.07 -26.49 -0.03
CA LEU A 165 -5.28 -25.39 -0.57
C LEU A 165 -3.98 -25.97 -1.13
N PHE A 166 -3.66 -25.65 -2.37
CA PHE A 166 -2.32 -25.84 -2.94
C PHE A 166 -1.76 -24.46 -3.27
N TRP A 167 -0.54 -24.20 -2.81
CA TRP A 167 0.24 -23.00 -3.13
C TRP A 167 1.19 -23.33 -4.29
N GLN A 168 1.29 -22.41 -5.26
CA GLN A 168 2.45 -22.27 -6.16
C GLN A 168 2.86 -20.80 -6.22
#